data_AF-A0A8D6XNS2-F1
#
_entry.id   AF-A0A8D6XNS2-F1
#
_cell.length_a   1.000
_cell.length_b   1.000
_cell.length_c   1.000
_cell.angle_alpha   90.00
_cell.angle_beta   90.00
_cell.angle_gamma   90.00
#
_symmetry.space_group_name_H-M   'P 1'
#
loop_
_entity.id
_entity.type
_entity.pdbx_description
1 polymer ?
#
loop_
_entity_poly.entity_id
_entity_poly.type
_entity_poly.pdbx_seq_one_letter_code
_entity_poly.pdbx_strand_id
1 'polypeptide(L)'
;MLIGSKAFSSLWKEWQKEYQPLQALKLLLAYIEMPEDLSGELEETQRLLSYFDLDLAPHDVFWKDIVSLVDLAFPGDSLSQEGLVERQIHQLRYLISSQQAQYVRTHYKRTGMTDKEALAVYLRWKPFTMFDQGRLHQKIAVRDGKVIYPDGTPSVNLKILLYNRIEFILDSQGNFLNELDAEKVTESGVVNGASFNYGNFKRHWQLDVEPVQPNDPAFRNRMTKGFRSPNKLRRKWGQKEPEHFDKSFYNPNGIYAQSHRSLANDVKRQARAFLAMVYGVKPFYTKQ
;
A
#
# COMPACT_ATOMS: atom_id res chain seq x y z
N MET A 1 15.96 16.07 -15.24
CA MET A 1 15.05 16.92 -14.42
C MET A 1 14.23 15.99 -13.54
N LEU A 2 13.93 16.35 -12.30
CA LEU A 2 13.26 15.42 -11.37
C LEU A 2 11.76 15.68 -11.32
N ILE A 3 10.96 14.63 -11.31
CA ILE A 3 9.50 14.72 -11.10
C ILE A 3 9.26 15.34 -9.72
N GLY A 4 8.45 16.40 -9.67
CA GLY A 4 8.20 17.17 -8.44
C GLY A 4 9.12 18.40 -8.27
N SER A 5 10.19 18.52 -9.05
CA SER A 5 11.00 19.74 -9.07
C SER A 5 10.25 20.89 -9.76
N LYS A 6 10.60 22.14 -9.44
CA LYS A 6 10.00 23.34 -10.06
C LYS A 6 10.08 23.33 -11.59
N ALA A 7 11.21 22.87 -12.14
CA ALA A 7 11.41 22.78 -13.58
C ALA A 7 10.43 21.76 -14.19
N PHE A 8 10.27 20.60 -13.55
CA PHE A 8 9.34 19.57 -14.04
C PHE A 8 7.89 20.03 -13.92
N SER A 9 7.54 20.76 -12.86
CA SER A 9 6.18 21.32 -12.73
C SER A 9 5.79 22.23 -13.89
N SER A 10 6.73 22.97 -14.48
CA SER A 10 6.48 23.79 -15.68
C SER A 10 6.24 22.90 -16.91
N LEU A 11 7.12 21.93 -17.15
CA LEU A 11 6.97 20.95 -18.23
C LEU A 11 5.65 20.17 -18.12
N TRP A 12 5.30 19.73 -16.91
CA TRP A 12 4.09 18.97 -16.63
C TRP A 12 2.82 19.76 -16.98
N LYS A 13 2.79 21.06 -16.67
CA LYS A 13 1.68 21.95 -17.04
C LYS A 13 1.55 22.14 -18.54
N GLU A 14 2.66 22.14 -19.28
CA GLU A 14 2.64 22.15 -20.74
C GLU A 14 2.07 20.83 -21.28
N TRP A 15 2.53 19.70 -20.72
CA TRP A 15 2.03 18.39 -21.14
C TRP A 15 0.52 18.24 -20.93
N GLN A 16 -0.01 18.70 -19.79
CA GLN A 16 -1.44 18.66 -19.50
C GLN A 16 -2.28 19.56 -20.44
N LYS A 17 -1.68 20.57 -21.08
CA LYS A 17 -2.36 21.45 -22.05
C LYS A 17 -2.30 20.90 -23.47
N GLU A 18 -1.17 20.32 -23.85
CA GLU A 18 -0.88 19.94 -25.24
C GLU A 18 -1.35 18.52 -25.57
N TYR A 19 -1.35 17.62 -24.59
CA TYR A 19 -1.61 16.19 -24.82
C TYR A 19 -2.92 15.73 -24.20
N GLN A 20 -3.53 14.74 -24.84
CA GLN A 20 -4.66 14.01 -24.25
C GLN A 20 -4.21 13.22 -23.00
N PRO A 21 -5.11 12.90 -22.05
CA PRO A 21 -4.72 12.29 -20.78
C PRO A 21 -3.84 11.04 -20.90
N LEU A 22 -4.21 10.11 -21.79
CA LEU A 22 -3.42 8.90 -22.04
C LEU A 22 -2.04 9.19 -22.64
N GLN A 23 -1.92 10.23 -23.48
CA GLN A 23 -0.64 10.62 -24.08
C GLN A 23 0.29 11.23 -23.03
N ALA A 24 -0.23 12.08 -22.14
CA ALA A 24 0.55 12.63 -21.03
C ALA A 24 1.05 11.53 -20.09
N LEU A 25 0.22 10.52 -19.80
CA LEU A 25 0.62 9.34 -19.04
C LEU A 25 1.71 8.52 -19.75
N LYS A 26 1.59 8.28 -21.06
CA LYS A 26 2.63 7.61 -21.85
C LYS A 26 3.96 8.36 -21.84
N LEU A 27 3.92 9.70 -21.94
CA LEU A 27 5.12 10.54 -21.82
C LEU A 27 5.76 10.40 -20.43
N LEU A 28 4.96 10.37 -19.37
CA LEU A 28 5.47 10.16 -18.01
C LEU A 28 6.14 8.78 -17.85
N LEU A 29 5.51 7.72 -18.35
CA LEU A 29 6.07 6.37 -18.30
C LEU A 29 7.38 6.27 -19.08
N ALA A 30 7.45 6.87 -20.27
CA ALA A 30 8.68 6.96 -21.05
C ALA A 30 9.75 7.79 -20.32
N TYR A 31 9.36 8.89 -19.66
CA TYR A 31 10.27 9.79 -18.96
C TYR A 31 10.99 9.12 -17.79
N ILE A 32 10.31 8.25 -17.04
CA ILE A 32 10.91 7.47 -15.95
C ILE A 32 11.53 6.16 -16.41
N GLU A 33 11.53 5.91 -17.73
CA GLU A 33 11.96 4.63 -18.32
C GLU A 33 11.26 3.43 -17.64
N MET A 34 9.94 3.55 -17.44
CA MET A 34 9.16 2.51 -16.79
C MET A 34 9.34 1.21 -17.58
N PRO A 35 9.78 0.11 -16.94
CA PRO A 35 9.94 -1.16 -17.65
C PRO A 35 8.59 -1.68 -18.10
N GLU A 36 8.62 -2.62 -19.03
CA GLU A 36 7.41 -3.29 -19.47
C GLU A 36 6.69 -4.01 -18.33
N ASP A 37 7.45 -4.68 -17.46
CA ASP A 37 7.02 -5.33 -16.23
C ASP A 37 8.08 -5.05 -15.16
N LEU A 38 7.67 -4.67 -13.95
CA LEU A 38 8.59 -4.48 -12.83
C LEU A 38 9.24 -5.82 -12.46
N SER A 39 10.54 -5.82 -12.24
CA SER A 39 11.31 -7.00 -11.87
C SER A 39 11.19 -7.38 -10.40
N GLY A 40 10.97 -6.39 -9.53
CA GLY A 40 11.04 -6.53 -8.07
C GLY A 40 12.46 -6.42 -7.50
N GLU A 41 13.46 -6.17 -8.35
CA GLU A 41 14.85 -5.99 -7.91
C GLU A 41 15.06 -4.61 -7.26
N LEU A 42 15.95 -4.58 -6.26
CA LEU A 42 16.22 -3.38 -5.47
C LEU A 42 16.87 -2.28 -6.33
N GLU A 43 17.83 -2.64 -7.17
CA GLU A 43 18.56 -1.72 -8.04
C GLU A 43 17.65 -1.08 -9.08
N GLU A 44 16.71 -1.84 -9.66
CA GLU A 44 15.70 -1.28 -10.56
C GLU A 44 14.79 -0.30 -9.83
N THR A 45 14.31 -0.66 -8.63
CA THR A 45 13.47 0.21 -7.81
C THR A 45 14.18 1.52 -7.49
N GLN A 46 15.43 1.46 -7.04
CA GLN A 46 16.24 2.64 -6.72
C GLN A 46 16.50 3.51 -7.96
N ARG A 47 16.77 2.89 -9.12
CA ARG A 47 16.91 3.61 -10.40
C ARG A 47 15.63 4.36 -10.77
N LEU A 48 14.49 3.68 -10.72
CA LEU A 48 13.18 4.29 -11.03
C LEU A 48 12.84 5.43 -10.07
N LEU A 49 13.16 5.28 -8.78
CA LEU A 49 12.95 6.34 -7.79
C LEU A 49 13.86 7.54 -7.97
N SER A 50 15.03 7.37 -8.61
CA SER A 50 15.96 8.47 -8.88
C SER A 50 15.41 9.53 -9.84
N TYR A 51 14.31 9.24 -10.55
CA TYR A 51 13.60 10.22 -11.38
C TYR A 51 12.71 11.17 -10.57
N PHE A 52 12.45 10.88 -9.29
CA PHE A 52 11.61 11.70 -8.42
C PHE A 52 12.45 12.59 -7.52
N ASP A 53 11.97 13.82 -7.31
CA ASP A 53 12.57 14.74 -6.37
C ASP A 53 12.34 14.22 -4.94
N LEU A 54 13.38 14.27 -4.11
CA LEU A 54 13.29 13.85 -2.71
C LEU A 54 12.31 14.72 -1.92
N ASP A 55 12.06 15.95 -2.37
CA ASP A 55 11.13 16.89 -1.75
C ASP A 55 9.69 16.75 -2.26
N LEU A 56 9.43 15.82 -3.20
CA LEU A 56 8.08 15.55 -3.68
C LEU A 56 7.24 14.85 -2.60
N ALA A 57 6.49 15.64 -1.84
CA ALA A 57 5.71 15.13 -0.72
C ALA A 57 4.55 14.22 -1.17
N PRO A 58 4.15 13.21 -0.36
CA PRO A 58 3.01 12.35 -0.69
C PRO A 58 1.70 13.12 -0.88
N HIS A 59 1.56 14.28 -0.24
CA HIS A 59 0.36 15.12 -0.31
C HIS A 59 0.44 16.24 -1.36
N ASP A 60 1.47 16.23 -2.20
CA ASP A 60 1.64 17.20 -3.29
C ASP A 60 0.49 17.11 -4.30
N VAL A 61 0.20 18.23 -4.98
CA VAL A 61 -0.86 18.30 -6.00
C VAL A 61 -0.55 17.46 -7.23
N PHE A 62 0.72 17.22 -7.54
CA PHE A 62 1.15 16.36 -8.64
C PHE A 62 0.46 14.98 -8.61
N TRP A 63 0.34 14.36 -7.43
CA TRP A 63 -0.33 13.06 -7.32
C TRP A 63 -1.82 13.12 -7.58
N LYS A 64 -2.47 14.28 -7.33
CA LYS A 64 -3.88 14.49 -7.69
C LYS A 64 -4.03 14.61 -9.20
N ASP A 65 -3.08 15.25 -9.86
CA ASP A 65 -3.08 15.36 -11.32
C ASP A 65 -2.93 13.99 -11.98
N ILE A 66 -2.03 13.14 -11.48
CA ILE A 66 -1.89 11.76 -11.94
C ILE A 66 -3.21 11.00 -11.82
N VAL A 67 -3.86 11.09 -10.66
CA VAL A 67 -5.16 10.45 -10.43
C VAL A 67 -6.20 10.93 -11.44
N SER A 68 -6.29 12.25 -11.68
CA SER A 68 -7.21 12.82 -12.66
C SER A 68 -6.92 12.36 -14.08
N LEU A 69 -5.65 12.27 -14.47
CA LEU A 69 -5.28 11.76 -15.79
C LEU A 69 -5.63 10.28 -15.95
N VAL A 70 -5.39 9.44 -14.94
CA VAL A 70 -5.74 8.01 -14.99
C VAL A 70 -7.26 7.83 -15.07
N ASP A 71 -8.04 8.57 -14.27
CA ASP A 71 -9.50 8.50 -14.29
C ASP A 71 -10.09 8.84 -15.67
N LEU A 72 -9.52 9.86 -16.33
CA LEU A 72 -9.92 10.29 -17.68
C LEU A 72 -9.41 9.36 -18.78
N ALA A 73 -8.18 8.86 -18.67
CA ALA A 73 -7.56 8.01 -19.68
C ALA A 73 -8.16 6.61 -19.74
N PHE A 74 -8.66 6.11 -18.60
CA PHE A 74 -9.20 4.76 -18.48
C PHE A 74 -10.66 4.79 -18.00
N PRO A 75 -11.64 5.05 -18.87
CA PRO A 75 -13.06 4.96 -18.50
C PRO A 75 -13.49 3.51 -18.24
N GLY A 76 -14.46 3.30 -17.34
CA GLY A 76 -14.96 1.96 -17.02
C GLY A 76 -13.86 1.05 -16.44
N ASP A 77 -13.78 -0.16 -16.96
CA ASP A 77 -12.80 -1.21 -16.63
C ASP A 77 -11.61 -1.26 -17.61
N SER A 78 -11.40 -0.21 -18.41
CA SER A 78 -10.35 -0.21 -19.43
C SER A 78 -8.92 -0.36 -18.89
N LEU A 79 -8.65 0.04 -17.64
CA LEU A 79 -7.36 -0.19 -16.98
C LEU A 79 -7.12 -1.69 -16.67
N SER A 80 -8.16 -2.51 -16.68
CA SER A 80 -8.08 -3.96 -16.46
C SER A 80 -7.90 -4.74 -17.77
N GLN A 81 -7.89 -4.06 -18.92
CA GLN A 81 -7.65 -4.72 -20.20
C GLN A 81 -6.17 -5.11 -20.34
N GLU A 82 -5.92 -6.12 -21.16
CA GLU A 82 -4.55 -6.50 -21.50
C GLU A 82 -3.92 -5.42 -22.38
N GLY A 83 -2.81 -4.87 -21.91
CA GLY A 83 -2.03 -3.90 -22.67
C GLY A 83 -0.83 -3.39 -21.90
N LEU A 84 0.20 -2.97 -22.63
CA LEU A 84 1.45 -2.53 -22.04
C LEU A 84 1.25 -1.30 -21.13
N VAL A 85 0.44 -0.34 -21.57
CA VAL A 85 0.26 0.92 -20.83
C VAL A 85 -0.62 0.71 -19.61
N GLU A 86 -1.66 -0.10 -19.73
CA GLU A 86 -2.55 -0.53 -18.65
C GLU A 86 -1.73 -1.20 -17.55
N ARG A 87 -0.85 -2.14 -17.94
CA ARG A 87 0.09 -2.80 -17.05
C ARG A 87 1.03 -1.82 -16.36
N GLN A 88 1.71 -0.97 -17.11
CA GLN A 88 2.63 0.01 -16.55
C GLN A 88 1.95 1.02 -15.62
N ILE A 89 0.74 1.48 -15.94
CA ILE A 89 -0.01 2.41 -15.09
C ILE A 89 -0.47 1.74 -13.80
N HIS A 90 -0.95 0.50 -13.86
CA HIS A 90 -1.26 -0.25 -12.65
C HIS A 90 -0.02 -0.44 -11.79
N GLN A 91 1.10 -0.83 -12.40
CA GLN A 91 2.37 -1.08 -11.70
C GLN A 91 3.02 0.19 -11.12
N LEU A 92 2.82 1.34 -11.76
CA LEU A 92 3.29 2.64 -11.28
C LEU A 92 2.78 2.95 -9.86
N ARG A 93 1.62 2.43 -9.46
CA ARG A 93 1.06 2.60 -8.10
C ARG A 93 1.99 2.07 -7.00
N TYR A 94 2.72 0.99 -7.29
CA TYR A 94 3.70 0.41 -6.37
C TYR A 94 4.93 1.30 -6.24
N LEU A 95 5.42 1.85 -7.35
CA LEU A 95 6.54 2.79 -7.38
C LEU A 95 6.20 4.10 -6.64
N ILE A 96 5.00 4.65 -6.87
CA ILE A 96 4.50 5.84 -6.15
C ILE A 96 4.47 5.56 -4.64
N SER A 97 3.99 4.40 -4.21
CA SER A 97 3.93 4.06 -2.79
C SER A 97 5.31 3.94 -2.15
N SER A 98 6.28 3.40 -2.89
CA SER A 98 7.68 3.36 -2.47
C SER A 98 8.28 4.75 -2.34
N GLN A 99 8.05 5.63 -3.32
CA GLN A 99 8.47 7.04 -3.26
C GLN A 99 7.91 7.73 -2.01
N GLN A 100 6.64 7.48 -1.68
CA GLN A 100 5.97 8.09 -0.54
C GLN A 100 6.51 7.59 0.81
N ALA A 101 6.81 6.29 0.91
CA ALA A 101 7.51 5.73 2.07
C ALA A 101 8.92 6.33 2.21
N GLN A 102 9.65 6.43 1.10
CA GLN A 102 11.00 6.99 1.10
C GLN A 102 11.02 8.48 1.45
N TYR A 103 10.03 9.27 1.02
CA TYR A 103 9.87 10.66 1.47
C TYR A 103 9.75 10.74 3.00
N VAL A 104 8.95 9.86 3.61
CA VAL A 104 8.80 9.84 5.07
C VAL A 104 10.13 9.48 5.74
N ARG A 105 10.85 8.50 5.21
CA ARG A 105 12.18 8.12 5.73
C ARG A 105 13.16 9.29 5.64
N THR A 106 13.31 9.89 4.47
CA THR A 106 14.25 10.99 4.23
C THR A 106 13.99 12.21 5.11
N HIS A 107 12.73 12.60 5.29
CA HIS A 107 12.39 13.88 5.93
C HIS A 107 12.04 13.78 7.41
N TYR A 108 11.65 12.61 7.90
CA TYR A 108 11.11 12.46 9.26
C TYR A 108 11.81 11.39 10.09
N LYS A 109 12.52 10.43 9.49
CA LYS A 109 13.24 9.38 10.23
C LYS A 109 14.59 9.90 10.71
N ARG A 110 14.79 9.88 12.02
CA ARG A 110 16.07 10.20 12.66
C ARG A 110 16.77 8.91 13.08
N THR A 111 18.07 8.98 13.35
CA THR A 111 18.84 7.84 13.88
C THR A 111 18.13 7.22 15.09
N GLY A 112 17.91 5.90 15.04
CA GLY A 112 17.21 5.15 16.08
C GLY A 112 15.68 5.15 15.96
N MET A 113 15.08 5.91 15.03
CA MET A 113 13.64 5.82 14.76
C MET A 113 13.31 4.66 13.81
N THR A 114 12.20 4.01 14.11
CA THR A 114 11.46 3.11 13.18
C THR A 114 10.70 3.91 12.12
N ASP A 115 10.31 3.25 11.02
CA ASP A 115 9.46 3.88 9.99
C ASP A 115 8.11 4.32 10.58
N LYS A 116 7.55 3.52 11.49
CA LYS A 116 6.34 3.84 12.26
C LYS A 116 6.45 5.15 13.02
N GLU A 117 7.57 5.41 13.69
CA GLU A 117 7.78 6.66 14.43
C GLU A 117 7.95 7.85 13.48
N ALA A 118 8.70 7.69 12.39
CA ALA A 118 8.82 8.71 11.35
C ALA A 118 7.45 9.05 10.74
N LEU A 119 6.64 8.03 10.42
CA LEU A 119 5.29 8.19 9.90
C LEU A 119 4.38 8.91 10.90
N ALA A 120 4.48 8.58 12.20
CA ALA A 120 3.68 9.24 13.22
C ALA A 120 3.98 10.74 13.29
N VAL A 121 5.25 11.14 13.14
CA VAL A 121 5.64 12.56 13.06
C VAL A 121 5.06 13.21 11.79
N TYR A 122 5.19 12.56 10.63
CA TYR A 122 4.66 13.06 9.36
C TYR A 122 3.14 13.31 9.41
N LEU A 123 2.39 12.43 10.08
CA LEU A 123 0.92 12.45 10.10
C LEU A 123 0.30 13.39 11.14
N ARG A 124 1.07 13.96 12.07
CA ARG A 124 0.56 14.69 13.25
C ARG A 124 -0.54 15.73 12.97
N TRP A 125 -0.47 16.39 11.82
CA TRP A 125 -1.41 17.47 11.43
C TRP A 125 -2.19 17.14 10.16
N LYS A 126 -2.27 15.87 9.78
CA LYS A 126 -2.87 15.43 8.52
C LYS A 126 -4.13 14.59 8.76
N PRO A 127 -5.15 14.68 7.89
CA PRO A 127 -6.32 13.83 7.99
C PRO A 127 -6.00 12.44 7.41
N PHE A 128 -5.89 11.43 8.28
CA PHE A 128 -5.74 10.04 7.87
C PHE A 128 -6.80 9.16 8.52
N THR A 129 -6.98 7.98 7.96
CA THR A 129 -7.88 6.96 8.49
C THR A 129 -7.17 5.64 8.62
N MET A 130 -7.72 4.74 9.44
CA MET A 130 -7.28 3.35 9.55
C MET A 130 -8.50 2.41 9.43
N PHE A 131 -9.45 2.79 8.57
CA PHE A 131 -10.69 2.04 8.32
C PHE A 131 -10.41 0.65 7.70
N ASP A 132 -11.34 -0.29 7.87
CA ASP A 132 -11.27 -1.70 7.46
C ASP A 132 -10.15 -2.55 8.11
N GLN A 133 -9.47 -2.00 9.13
CA GLN A 133 -8.48 -2.69 9.98
C GLN A 133 -7.39 -3.43 9.18
N GLY A 134 -7.06 -2.97 7.96
CA GLY A 134 -6.00 -3.55 7.15
C GLY A 134 -6.13 -5.05 6.85
N ARG A 135 -7.33 -5.64 6.95
CA ARG A 135 -7.55 -7.10 6.82
C ARG A 135 -6.87 -7.72 5.60
N LEU A 136 -6.91 -7.04 4.46
CA LEU A 136 -6.32 -7.53 3.20
C LEU A 136 -4.78 -7.58 3.21
N HIS A 137 -4.14 -6.90 4.15
CA HIS A 137 -2.69 -6.88 4.35
C HIS A 137 -2.27 -7.84 5.47
N GLN A 138 -3.10 -8.84 5.79
CA GLN A 138 -2.80 -9.83 6.82
C GLN A 138 -2.64 -11.22 6.21
N LYS A 139 -1.99 -11.31 5.05
CA LYS A 139 -1.96 -12.57 4.31
C LYS A 139 -0.98 -13.55 4.95
N ILE A 140 -1.42 -14.80 5.09
CA ILE A 140 -0.62 -15.95 5.52
C ILE A 140 -0.81 -17.08 4.51
N ALA A 141 0.14 -18.00 4.45
CA ALA A 141 -0.05 -19.28 3.78
C ALA A 141 -0.31 -20.39 4.82
N VAL A 142 -0.95 -21.48 4.38
CA VAL A 142 -1.09 -22.69 5.18
C VAL A 142 -0.52 -23.85 4.39
N ARG A 143 0.46 -24.57 4.95
CA ARG A 143 1.06 -25.77 4.37
C ARG A 143 1.11 -26.85 5.44
N ASP A 144 0.61 -28.05 5.12
CA ASP A 144 0.55 -29.19 6.04
C ASP A 144 -0.05 -28.86 7.42
N GLY A 145 -1.12 -28.06 7.42
CA GLY A 145 -1.81 -27.61 8.63
C GLY A 145 -1.06 -26.54 9.45
N LYS A 146 0.13 -26.10 9.00
CA LYS A 146 0.93 -25.06 9.67
C LYS A 146 0.76 -23.71 8.99
N VAL A 147 0.61 -22.67 9.81
CA VAL A 147 0.60 -21.28 9.35
C VAL A 147 2.01 -20.85 9.00
N ILE A 148 2.17 -20.25 7.83
CA ILE A 148 3.40 -19.63 7.35
C ILE A 148 3.13 -18.14 7.16
N TYR A 149 3.85 -17.33 7.92
CA TYR A 149 3.86 -15.88 7.74
C TYR A 149 4.88 -15.50 6.66
N PRO A 150 4.64 -14.45 5.88
CA PRO A 150 5.67 -13.85 5.05
C PRO A 150 6.91 -13.52 5.88
N ASP A 151 8.10 -13.81 5.37
CA ASP A 151 9.39 -13.70 6.10
C ASP A 151 9.47 -14.56 7.38
N GLY A 152 8.58 -15.55 7.55
CA GLY A 152 8.57 -16.49 8.67
C GLY A 152 8.19 -15.88 10.03
N THR A 153 7.87 -14.59 10.09
CA THR A 153 7.65 -13.87 11.37
C THR A 153 6.18 -13.45 11.51
N PRO A 154 5.49 -13.81 12.61
CA PRO A 154 4.15 -13.32 12.88
C PRO A 154 4.09 -11.79 12.91
N SER A 155 3.13 -11.22 12.18
CA SER A 155 2.89 -9.77 12.17
C SER A 155 1.40 -9.46 12.18
N VAL A 156 1.05 -8.40 12.89
CA VAL A 156 -0.23 -7.69 12.84
C VAL A 156 0.01 -6.39 12.11
N ASN A 157 -0.26 -6.38 10.80
CA ASN A 157 -0.01 -5.22 9.96
C ASN A 157 -1.05 -4.12 10.22
N LEU A 158 -0.61 -2.86 10.13
CA LEU A 158 -1.46 -1.69 10.32
C LEU A 158 -1.56 -0.92 8.99
N LYS A 159 -2.79 -0.71 8.53
CA LYS A 159 -3.08 0.10 7.34
C LYS A 159 -3.45 1.52 7.73
N ILE A 160 -2.78 2.49 7.13
CA ILE A 160 -3.04 3.92 7.25
C ILE A 160 -3.34 4.48 5.87
N LEU A 161 -4.45 5.20 5.74
CA LEU A 161 -4.90 5.81 4.48
C LEU A 161 -5.01 7.32 4.64
N LEU A 162 -4.15 8.05 3.94
CA LEU A 162 -4.08 9.51 3.92
C LEU A 162 -4.75 10.03 2.65
N TYR A 163 -5.65 11.02 2.79
CA TYR A 163 -6.43 11.62 1.69
C TYR A 163 -7.15 10.62 0.77
N ASN A 164 -7.56 9.46 1.31
CA ASN A 164 -8.20 8.36 0.58
C ASN A 164 -7.41 7.81 -0.62
N ARG A 165 -6.09 8.04 -0.66
CA ARG A 165 -5.25 7.62 -1.80
C ARG A 165 -3.88 7.09 -1.41
N ILE A 166 -3.23 7.79 -0.48
CA ILE A 166 -1.87 7.47 -0.04
C ILE A 166 -1.98 6.41 1.03
N GLU A 167 -1.43 5.24 0.76
CA GLU A 167 -1.48 4.10 1.64
C GLU A 167 -0.12 3.86 2.28
N PHE A 168 -0.11 3.66 3.59
CA PHE A 168 1.05 3.16 4.31
C PHE A 168 0.64 1.89 5.05
N ILE A 169 1.43 0.84 4.88
CA ILE A 169 1.29 -0.40 5.66
C ILE A 169 2.51 -0.53 6.55
N LEU A 170 2.30 -0.76 7.83
CA LEU A 170 3.36 -1.01 8.81
C LEU A 170 3.27 -2.44 9.32
N ASP A 171 4.41 -3.11 9.46
CA ASP A 171 4.49 -4.39 10.17
C ASP A 171 4.50 -4.18 11.71
N SER A 172 4.55 -5.29 12.46
CA SER A 172 4.62 -5.25 13.93
C SER A 172 5.93 -4.71 14.48
N GLN A 173 7.02 -4.75 13.71
CA GLN A 173 8.31 -4.16 14.07
C GLN A 173 8.35 -2.65 13.81
N GLY A 174 7.39 -2.13 13.03
CA GLY A 174 7.30 -0.73 12.67
C GLY A 174 8.06 -0.38 11.40
N ASN A 175 8.30 -1.33 10.50
CA ASN A 175 8.84 -1.10 9.16
C ASN A 175 7.70 -0.85 8.18
N PHE A 176 7.94 -0.03 7.14
CA PHE A 176 7.03 0.02 6.00
C PHE A 176 7.01 -1.32 5.25
N LEU A 177 5.84 -1.68 4.74
CA LEU A 177 5.66 -2.77 3.79
C LEU A 177 5.28 -2.17 2.44
N ASN A 178 6.16 -2.34 1.46
CA ASN A 178 5.96 -1.93 0.08
C ASN A 178 6.34 -3.08 -0.86
N GLU A 179 5.60 -3.23 -1.96
CA GLU A 179 5.91 -4.21 -3.01
C GLU A 179 7.27 -3.94 -3.68
N LEU A 180 7.68 -2.67 -3.70
CA LEU A 180 8.95 -2.19 -4.25
C LEU A 180 9.66 -1.32 -3.23
N ASP A 181 10.03 -1.84 -2.06
CA ASP A 181 10.72 -1.01 -1.06
C ASP A 181 12.10 -0.54 -1.55
N ALA A 182 12.41 0.75 -1.37
CA ALA A 182 13.63 1.38 -1.86
C ALA A 182 14.91 1.00 -1.09
N GLU A 183 14.77 0.46 0.12
CA GLU A 183 15.89 0.11 1.01
C GLU A 183 16.07 -1.41 1.12
N LYS A 184 14.99 -2.20 1.07
CA LYS A 184 15.07 -3.66 1.19
C LYS A 184 13.85 -4.41 0.63
N VAL A 185 14.09 -5.38 -0.26
CA VAL A 185 13.07 -6.32 -0.72
C VAL A 185 12.79 -7.39 0.35
N THR A 186 11.52 -7.57 0.74
CA THR A 186 11.07 -8.59 1.70
C THR A 186 9.82 -9.31 1.21
N GLU A 187 9.60 -10.56 1.65
CA GLU A 187 8.39 -11.30 1.27
C GLU A 187 7.14 -10.62 1.87
N SER A 188 7.23 -10.10 3.10
CA SER A 188 6.13 -9.36 3.73
C SER A 188 5.79 -8.08 2.98
N GLY A 189 6.80 -7.36 2.48
CA GLY A 189 6.62 -6.18 1.63
C GLY A 189 5.85 -6.52 0.35
N VAL A 190 6.27 -7.57 -0.36
CA VAL A 190 5.61 -8.00 -1.62
C VAL A 190 4.20 -8.56 -1.39
N VAL A 191 3.98 -9.30 -0.29
CA VAL A 191 2.71 -9.98 0.00
C VAL A 191 1.66 -9.04 0.60
N ASN A 192 2.07 -8.13 1.47
CA ASN A 192 1.17 -7.29 2.27
C ASN A 192 1.36 -5.79 2.03
N GLY A 193 2.18 -5.41 1.05
CA GLY A 193 2.58 -4.03 0.79
C GLY A 193 1.45 -3.05 0.50
N ALA A 194 1.84 -1.78 0.55
CA ALA A 194 1.01 -0.63 0.23
C ALA A 194 1.01 -0.31 -1.26
N SER A 195 -0.17 0.01 -1.80
CA SER A 195 -0.31 0.58 -3.14
C SER A 195 -1.09 1.90 -3.13
N PHE A 196 -0.70 2.82 -4.00
CA PHE A 196 -1.32 4.13 -4.13
C PHE A 196 -2.64 3.99 -4.86
N ASN A 197 -3.73 4.61 -4.41
CA ASN A 197 -5.03 4.47 -5.06
C ASN A 197 -5.28 5.58 -6.07
N TYR A 198 -5.62 5.20 -7.30
CA TYR A 198 -6.17 6.11 -8.31
C TYR A 198 -7.66 6.35 -8.04
N GLY A 199 -8.41 5.29 -7.78
CA GLY A 199 -9.85 5.36 -7.60
C GLY A 199 -10.27 5.94 -6.25
N ASN A 200 -11.33 6.75 -6.26
CA ASN A 200 -12.13 7.04 -5.07
C ASN A 200 -13.32 6.08 -4.99
N PHE A 201 -14.22 6.24 -4.01
CA PHE A 201 -15.36 5.36 -3.74
C PHE A 201 -16.05 4.72 -4.96
N LYS A 202 -16.35 5.49 -6.02
CA LYS A 202 -17.06 4.96 -7.21
C LYS A 202 -16.17 4.19 -8.18
N ARG A 203 -14.90 4.60 -8.28
CA ARG A 203 -13.92 4.07 -9.25
C ARG A 203 -12.91 3.10 -8.63
N HIS A 204 -12.90 2.95 -7.30
CA HIS A 204 -11.90 2.16 -6.58
C HIS A 204 -11.79 0.73 -7.10
N TRP A 205 -12.93 0.09 -7.34
CA TRP A 205 -12.94 -1.27 -7.88
C TRP A 205 -12.29 -1.33 -9.28
N GLN A 206 -12.69 -0.42 -10.18
CA GLN A 206 -12.25 -0.36 -11.57
C GLN A 206 -10.79 0.02 -11.76
N LEU A 207 -10.26 0.93 -10.93
CA LEU A 207 -8.91 1.47 -11.10
C LEU A 207 -7.89 0.81 -10.17
N ASP A 208 -8.34 0.24 -9.05
CA ASP A 208 -7.42 -0.23 -8.01
C ASP A 208 -7.49 -1.74 -7.74
N VAL A 209 -8.62 -2.39 -8.00
CA VAL A 209 -8.87 -3.80 -7.63
C VAL A 209 -8.93 -4.73 -8.84
N GLU A 210 -9.76 -4.43 -9.83
CA GLU A 210 -9.89 -5.25 -11.05
C GLU A 210 -8.57 -5.37 -11.83
N PRO A 211 -7.72 -4.32 -11.94
CA PRO A 211 -6.46 -4.44 -12.66
C PRO A 211 -5.43 -5.35 -11.98
N VAL A 212 -5.60 -5.71 -10.71
CA VAL A 212 -4.62 -6.55 -9.97
C VAL A 212 -4.39 -7.89 -10.66
N GLN A 213 -5.46 -8.58 -11.07
CA GLN A 213 -5.33 -9.91 -11.68
C GLN A 213 -4.61 -9.90 -13.04
N PRO A 214 -4.99 -9.04 -14.02
CA PRO A 214 -4.34 -9.02 -15.33
C PRO A 214 -2.98 -8.32 -15.34
N ASN A 215 -2.78 -7.29 -14.49
CA ASN A 215 -1.70 -6.33 -14.67
C ASN A 215 -0.63 -6.35 -13.57
N ASP A 216 -0.77 -7.19 -12.53
CA ASP A 216 0.27 -7.33 -11.51
C ASP A 216 1.61 -7.83 -12.08
N PRO A 217 2.75 -7.35 -11.53
CA PRO A 217 4.07 -7.82 -11.95
C PRO A 217 4.23 -9.33 -11.78
N ALA A 218 4.98 -9.95 -12.68
CA ALA A 218 5.20 -11.39 -12.63
C ALA A 218 5.89 -11.83 -11.33
N PHE A 219 6.82 -11.04 -10.79
CA PHE A 219 7.50 -11.37 -9.52
C PHE A 219 6.53 -11.42 -8.34
N ARG A 220 5.61 -10.45 -8.26
CA ARG A 220 4.59 -10.38 -7.21
C ARG A 220 3.64 -11.57 -7.29
N ASN A 221 3.19 -11.93 -8.50
CA ASN A 221 2.34 -13.09 -8.71
C ASN A 221 3.00 -14.41 -8.23
N ARG A 222 4.32 -14.56 -8.44
CA ARG A 222 5.07 -15.70 -7.93
C ARG A 222 5.17 -15.70 -6.40
N MET A 223 5.52 -14.58 -5.79
CA MET A 223 5.75 -14.48 -4.34
C MET A 223 4.47 -14.55 -3.52
N THR A 224 3.35 -14.03 -4.04
CA THR A 224 2.06 -14.04 -3.34
C THR A 224 1.31 -15.37 -3.44
N LYS A 225 1.82 -16.33 -4.22
CA LYS A 225 1.17 -17.63 -4.44
C LYS A 225 1.00 -18.40 -3.13
N GLY A 226 -0.26 -18.74 -2.82
CA GLY A 226 -0.63 -19.49 -1.62
C GLY A 226 -0.90 -18.63 -0.38
N PHE A 227 -0.52 -17.35 -0.39
CA PHE A 227 -0.89 -16.41 0.67
C PHE A 227 -2.35 -15.97 0.50
N ARG A 228 -3.10 -15.95 1.59
CA ARG A 228 -4.53 -15.57 1.62
C ARG A 228 -4.79 -14.61 2.76
N SER A 229 -5.71 -13.67 2.54
CA SER A 229 -6.18 -12.77 3.59
C SER A 229 -7.32 -13.42 4.39
N PRO A 230 -7.52 -13.04 5.66
CA PRO A 230 -8.64 -13.53 6.45
C PRO A 230 -9.97 -13.07 5.86
N ASN A 231 -11.03 -13.88 5.94
CA ASN A 231 -12.36 -13.48 5.48
C ASN A 231 -13.09 -12.55 6.48
N LYS A 232 -14.20 -11.94 6.06
CA LYS A 232 -15.00 -11.01 6.90
C LYS A 232 -16.14 -11.69 7.67
N LEU A 233 -16.19 -13.02 7.74
CA LEU A 233 -17.32 -13.75 8.36
C LEU A 233 -17.42 -13.42 9.85
N ARG A 234 -18.65 -13.25 10.34
CA ARG A 234 -18.92 -13.03 11.78
C ARG A 234 -19.87 -14.10 12.29
N ARG A 235 -19.60 -14.62 13.49
CA ARG A 235 -20.53 -15.49 14.20
C ARG A 235 -21.65 -14.66 14.81
N LYS A 236 -22.89 -14.99 14.51
CA LYS A 236 -24.07 -14.42 15.17
C LYS A 236 -24.38 -15.22 16.44
N TRP A 237 -24.79 -14.53 17.51
CA TRP A 237 -25.15 -15.19 18.76
C TRP A 237 -26.35 -16.11 18.56
N GLY A 238 -26.30 -17.32 19.16
CA GLY A 238 -27.35 -18.34 19.01
C GLY A 238 -27.38 -19.06 17.66
N GLN A 239 -26.43 -18.82 16.75
CA GLN A 239 -26.33 -19.54 15.47
C GLN A 239 -25.09 -20.43 15.42
N LYS A 240 -25.18 -21.51 14.62
CA LYS A 240 -24.04 -22.36 14.29
C LYS A 240 -22.95 -21.52 13.62
N GLU A 241 -21.71 -21.91 13.84
CA GLU A 241 -20.56 -21.26 13.19
C GLU A 241 -20.66 -21.40 11.66
N PRO A 242 -20.46 -20.30 10.90
CA PRO A 242 -20.39 -20.36 9.45
C PRO A 242 -19.27 -21.28 8.98
N GLU A 243 -19.43 -21.85 7.79
CA GLU A 243 -18.33 -22.55 7.12
C GLU A 243 -17.15 -21.59 6.90
N HIS A 244 -15.92 -22.09 7.04
CA HIS A 244 -14.68 -21.31 6.97
C HIS A 244 -14.52 -20.19 8.01
N PHE A 245 -15.26 -20.25 9.13
CA PHE A 245 -15.10 -19.29 10.22
C PHE A 245 -13.73 -19.39 10.91
N ASP A 246 -13.00 -20.50 10.78
CA ASP A 246 -11.59 -20.64 11.17
C ASP A 246 -10.68 -19.63 10.47
N LYS A 247 -11.04 -19.19 9.25
CA LYS A 247 -10.29 -18.18 8.47
C LYS A 247 -10.79 -16.76 8.69
N SER A 248 -11.69 -16.55 9.65
CA SER A 248 -12.28 -15.23 9.90
C SER A 248 -11.32 -14.28 10.61
N PHE A 249 -11.31 -13.04 10.14
CA PHE A 249 -10.65 -11.91 10.78
C PHE A 249 -11.15 -11.63 12.21
N TYR A 250 -12.39 -12.06 12.51
CA TYR A 250 -13.06 -11.83 13.78
C TYR A 250 -13.04 -13.03 14.72
N ASN A 251 -12.52 -14.18 14.29
CA ASN A 251 -12.47 -15.39 15.11
C ASN A 251 -11.23 -15.40 16.03
N PRO A 252 -11.38 -15.37 17.37
CA PRO A 252 -10.25 -15.41 18.31
C PRO A 252 -9.57 -16.77 18.42
N ASN A 253 -10.16 -17.82 17.84
CA ASN A 253 -9.62 -19.18 17.79
C ASN A 253 -9.30 -19.63 16.36
N GLY A 254 -9.34 -18.70 15.39
CA GLY A 254 -9.07 -18.99 13.99
C GLY A 254 -7.58 -19.04 13.66
N ILE A 255 -7.24 -19.45 12.44
CA ILE A 255 -5.85 -19.58 11.98
C ILE A 255 -5.09 -18.25 11.90
N TYR A 256 -5.82 -17.13 11.85
CA TYR A 256 -5.26 -15.77 11.84
C TYR A 256 -5.15 -15.16 13.25
N ALA A 257 -5.68 -15.83 14.28
CA ALA A 257 -5.66 -15.33 15.64
C ALA A 257 -4.25 -15.42 16.24
N GLN A 258 -3.93 -14.49 17.14
CA GLN A 258 -2.67 -14.49 17.88
C GLN A 258 -2.99 -14.35 19.37
N SER A 259 -2.31 -15.13 20.23
CA SER A 259 -2.48 -15.04 21.70
C SER A 259 -3.95 -15.09 22.17
N HIS A 260 -4.77 -15.99 21.59
CA HIS A 260 -6.21 -16.12 21.86
C HIS A 260 -7.04 -14.84 21.63
N ARG A 261 -6.58 -13.94 20.76
CA ARG A 261 -7.31 -12.76 20.32
C ARG A 261 -7.55 -12.82 18.82
N SER A 262 -8.71 -12.32 18.39
CA SER A 262 -9.00 -12.16 16.97
C SER A 262 -8.05 -11.12 16.38
N LEU A 263 -7.68 -11.32 15.12
CA LEU A 263 -6.79 -10.39 14.43
C LEU A 263 -7.39 -8.97 14.35
N ALA A 264 -8.72 -8.87 14.22
CA ALA A 264 -9.45 -7.61 14.32
C ALA A 264 -9.16 -6.84 15.63
N ASN A 265 -9.10 -7.55 16.76
CA ASN A 265 -8.80 -6.95 18.06
C ASN A 265 -7.34 -6.53 18.16
N ASP A 266 -6.40 -7.33 17.65
CA ASP A 266 -4.99 -6.95 17.67
C ASP A 266 -4.69 -5.77 16.74
N VAL A 267 -5.29 -5.69 15.55
CA VAL A 267 -5.17 -4.49 14.71
C VAL A 267 -5.76 -3.27 15.41
N LYS A 268 -6.91 -3.40 16.07
CA LYS A 268 -7.50 -2.30 16.84
C LYS A 268 -6.58 -1.82 17.95
N ARG A 269 -5.82 -2.72 18.60
CA ARG A 269 -4.81 -2.36 19.60
C ARG A 269 -3.62 -1.65 18.96
N GLN A 270 -3.08 -2.15 17.84
CA GLN A 270 -2.01 -1.50 17.09
C GLN A 270 -2.41 -0.08 16.65
N ALA A 271 -3.62 0.08 16.10
CA ALA A 271 -4.16 1.37 15.70
C ALA A 271 -4.25 2.36 16.87
N ARG A 272 -4.70 1.93 18.05
CA ARG A 272 -4.74 2.78 19.26
C ARG A 272 -3.33 3.20 19.71
N ALA A 273 -2.37 2.28 19.70
CA ALA A 273 -0.99 2.58 20.04
C ALA A 273 -0.35 3.55 19.04
N PHE A 274 -0.66 3.42 17.75
CA PHE A 274 -0.21 4.34 16.72
C PHE A 274 -0.83 5.74 16.86
N LEU A 275 -2.14 5.84 17.10
CA LEU A 275 -2.81 7.14 17.36
C LEU A 275 -2.23 7.85 18.57
N ALA A 276 -1.95 7.09 19.64
CA ALA A 276 -1.26 7.59 20.82
C ALA A 276 0.11 8.20 20.48
N MET A 277 0.87 7.55 19.59
CA MET A 277 2.16 8.05 19.10
C MET A 277 2.00 9.34 18.26
N VAL A 278 1.04 9.38 17.34
CA VAL A 278 0.78 10.55 16.47
C VAL A 278 0.38 11.79 17.30
N TYR A 279 -0.58 11.63 18.20
CA TYR A 279 -1.18 12.74 18.96
C TYR A 279 -0.53 12.98 20.33
N GLY A 280 0.44 12.17 20.74
CA GLY A 280 1.10 12.29 22.04
C GLY A 280 0.19 11.95 23.23
N VAL A 281 -0.89 11.19 23.01
CA VAL A 281 -1.80 10.74 24.08
C VAL A 281 -1.30 9.39 24.58
N LYS A 282 -1.04 9.22 25.89
CA LYS A 282 -0.65 7.90 26.42
C LYS A 282 -1.74 6.85 26.10
N PRO A 283 -1.40 5.66 25.56
CA PRO A 283 -2.40 4.61 25.41
C PRO A 283 -2.88 4.19 26.80
N PHE A 284 -4.18 4.25 27.05
CA PHE A 284 -4.80 3.63 28.21
C PHE A 284 -4.64 2.11 28.07
N TYR A 285 -3.54 1.57 28.59
CA TYR A 285 -3.47 0.16 28.93
C TYR A 285 -4.16 0.00 30.28
N THR A 286 -5.43 -0.37 30.27
CA THR A 286 -5.97 -1.11 31.41
C THR A 286 -5.15 -2.40 31.49
N LYS A 287 -4.31 -2.51 32.52
CA LYS A 287 -3.71 -3.79 32.91
C LYS A 287 -4.86 -4.79 33.05
N GLN A 288 -4.68 -5.96 32.45
CA GLN A 288 -5.56 -7.12 32.65
C GLN A 288 -5.63 -7.47 34.13
#